data_AF-A0A929E6W3-F1
#
_entry.id   AF-A0A929E6W3-F1
#
_cell.length_a   1.000
_cell.length_b   1.000
_cell.length_c   1.000
_cell.angle_alpha   90.00
_cell.angle_beta   90.00
_cell.angle_gamma   90.00
#
_symmetry.space_group_name_H-M   'P 1'
#
loop_
_entity.id
_entity.type
_entity.pdbx_description
1 polymer ?
#
loop_
_entity_poly.entity_id
_entity_poly.type
_entity_poly.pdbx_seq_one_letter_code
_entity_poly.pdbx_strand_id
1 'polypeptide(L)'
;MAGRKIVSTQTRNNFFIDTLLFTGGTITALSGIYFLFLPVGGYQGGRNPMYGINILFDRHTWGDIHIWAGVAILSLAAIHIPLHWSWIVTMTARALKMITGDAKMNRYAKFNLGVNIFIGASALISGLSGIYFLLVPGASHESTALDPLWLFSRLTWDLIHTWSGVFLVAAATLHIYIHWKWAFKITRKYWRALKRSLSSGTDHQPSVVR
;
A
#
# COMPACT_ATOMS: atom_id res chain seq x y z
N MET A 1 8.05 15.57 -34.24
CA MET A 1 6.65 15.41 -33.83
C MET A 1 6.62 14.92 -32.39
N ALA A 2 6.03 15.66 -31.45
CA ALA A 2 5.92 15.23 -30.07
C ALA A 2 5.06 13.94 -29.99
N GLY A 3 5.63 12.85 -29.47
CA GLY A 3 4.93 11.56 -29.37
C GLY A 3 3.59 11.70 -28.66
N ARG A 4 2.52 11.21 -29.28
CA ARG A 4 1.15 11.27 -28.74
C ARG A 4 1.11 10.56 -27.38
N LYS A 5 0.78 11.30 -26.31
CA LYS A 5 0.66 10.74 -24.96
C LYS A 5 -0.45 9.67 -24.92
N ILE A 6 -0.16 8.50 -24.34
CA ILE A 6 -1.11 7.36 -24.24
C ILE A 6 -2.29 7.70 -23.31
N VAL A 7 -2.01 8.41 -22.21
CA VAL A 7 -2.96 8.97 -21.24
C VAL A 7 -2.50 10.36 -20.81
N SER A 8 -3.33 11.10 -20.07
CA SER A 8 -2.93 12.39 -19.51
C SER A 8 -1.76 12.23 -18.54
N THR A 9 -0.97 13.30 -18.35
CA THR A 9 0.16 13.30 -17.39
C THR A 9 -0.30 12.92 -15.98
N GLN A 10 -1.44 13.46 -15.54
CA GLN A 10 -2.01 13.15 -14.22
C GLN A 10 -2.37 11.67 -14.10
N THR A 11 -3.09 11.10 -15.09
CA THR A 11 -3.43 9.66 -15.05
C THR A 11 -2.20 8.77 -15.09
N ARG A 12 -1.14 9.15 -15.83
CA ARG A 12 0.13 8.43 -15.83
C ARG A 12 0.78 8.46 -14.44
N ASN A 13 0.89 9.63 -13.83
CA ASN A 13 1.54 9.79 -12.54
C ASN A 13 0.76 9.04 -11.44
N ASN A 14 -0.57 9.12 -11.44
CA ASN A 14 -1.42 8.37 -10.52
C ASN A 14 -1.22 6.86 -10.73
N PHE A 15 -1.31 6.38 -11.97
CA PHE A 15 -1.12 4.96 -12.25
C PHE A 15 0.27 4.45 -11.80
N PHE A 16 1.31 5.26 -11.96
CA PHE A 16 2.66 4.90 -11.52
C PHE A 16 2.78 4.83 -9.99
N ILE A 17 2.35 5.88 -9.28
CA ILE A 17 2.43 5.91 -7.82
C ILE A 17 1.54 4.81 -7.20
N ASP A 18 0.35 4.56 -7.77
CA ASP A 18 -0.57 3.52 -7.30
C ASP A 18 0.03 2.12 -7.51
N THR A 19 0.77 1.91 -8.61
CA THR A 19 1.48 0.63 -8.86
C THR A 19 2.60 0.41 -7.85
N LEU A 20 3.37 1.46 -7.52
CA LEU A 20 4.43 1.38 -6.50
C LEU A 20 3.85 1.13 -5.11
N LEU A 21 2.79 1.85 -4.74
CA LEU A 21 2.07 1.63 -3.47
C LEU A 21 1.49 0.22 -3.37
N PHE A 22 0.89 -0.30 -4.44
CA PHE A 22 0.38 -1.66 -4.48
C PHE A 22 1.49 -2.70 -4.30
N THR A 23 2.63 -2.51 -4.97
CA THR A 23 3.77 -3.43 -4.89
C THR A 23 4.37 -3.41 -3.50
N GLY A 24 4.70 -2.22 -2.97
CA GLY A 24 5.21 -2.07 -1.62
C GLY A 24 4.23 -2.61 -0.58
N GLY A 25 2.94 -2.26 -0.69
CA GLY A 25 1.88 -2.72 0.19
C GLY A 25 1.74 -4.24 0.19
N THR A 26 1.91 -4.89 -0.95
CA THR A 26 1.93 -6.37 -1.04
C THR A 26 3.12 -6.95 -0.29
N ILE A 27 4.32 -6.39 -0.46
CA ILE A 27 5.53 -6.85 0.24
C ILE A 27 5.39 -6.69 1.76
N THR A 28 4.95 -5.50 2.23
CA THR A 28 4.72 -5.23 3.65
C THR A 28 3.60 -6.09 4.23
N ALA A 29 2.51 -6.33 3.48
CA ALA A 29 1.43 -7.21 3.92
C ALA A 29 1.89 -8.66 4.06
N LEU A 30 2.66 -9.18 3.10
CA LEU A 30 3.17 -10.56 3.16
C LEU A 30 4.14 -10.75 4.32
N SER A 31 5.05 -9.81 4.57
CA SER A 31 5.94 -9.88 5.73
C SER A 31 5.19 -9.69 7.06
N GLY A 32 4.16 -8.85 7.10
CA GLY A 32 3.29 -8.73 8.27
C GLY A 32 2.50 -10.02 8.57
N ILE A 33 1.95 -10.65 7.53
CA ILE A 33 1.28 -11.96 7.63
C ILE A 33 2.26 -13.03 8.12
N TYR A 34 3.50 -13.02 7.64
CA TYR A 34 4.56 -13.90 8.15
C TYR A 34 4.71 -13.76 9.67
N PHE A 35 4.75 -12.54 10.20
CA PHE A 35 4.85 -12.32 11.66
C PHE A 35 3.60 -12.67 12.45
N LEU A 36 2.41 -12.60 11.84
CA LEU A 36 1.16 -12.96 12.50
C LEU A 36 1.02 -14.46 12.77
N PHE A 37 1.55 -15.30 11.85
CA PHE A 37 1.33 -16.75 11.92
C PHE A 37 2.57 -17.54 12.33
N LEU A 38 3.79 -17.02 12.11
CA LEU A 38 5.00 -17.73 12.50
C LEU A 38 5.50 -17.27 13.87
N PRO A 39 5.67 -18.22 14.81
CA PRO A 39 5.90 -17.91 16.20
C PRO A 39 7.27 -17.28 16.45
N VAL A 40 7.35 -16.55 17.57
CA VAL A 40 8.55 -15.94 18.09
C VAL A 40 9.16 -16.88 19.15
N GLY A 41 10.48 -17.03 19.16
CA GLY A 41 11.21 -17.72 20.24
C GLY A 41 11.63 -19.16 19.96
N GLY A 42 12.48 -19.67 20.85
CA GLY A 42 13.19 -20.96 20.81
C GLY A 42 12.32 -22.23 20.77
N TYR A 43 12.95 -23.39 20.68
CA TYR A 43 12.28 -24.68 20.93
C TYR A 43 11.84 -24.74 22.39
N GLN A 44 10.55 -24.53 22.65
CA GLN A 44 9.95 -24.56 23.99
C GLN A 44 9.57 -25.98 24.42
N GLY A 45 10.50 -26.93 24.32
CA GLY A 45 10.25 -28.32 24.70
C GLY A 45 9.10 -28.98 23.92
N GLY A 46 8.97 -28.68 22.63
CA GLY A 46 7.91 -29.23 21.76
C GLY A 46 6.61 -28.41 21.71
N ARG A 47 6.47 -27.38 22.55
CA ARG A 47 5.29 -26.48 22.55
C ARG A 47 5.33 -25.41 21.45
N ASN A 48 6.44 -25.32 20.73
CA ASN A 48 6.57 -24.53 19.51
C ASN A 48 6.92 -25.47 18.34
N PRO A 49 5.91 -26.15 17.72
CA PRO A 49 6.15 -27.08 16.63
C PRO A 49 6.72 -26.40 15.38
N MET A 50 6.52 -25.09 15.25
CA MET A 50 6.97 -24.29 14.11
C MET A 50 8.33 -23.64 14.36
N TYR A 51 9.02 -24.01 15.45
CA TYR A 51 10.35 -23.51 15.75
C TYR A 51 11.35 -23.82 14.64
N GLY A 52 12.13 -22.81 14.23
CA GLY A 52 13.18 -22.95 13.21
C GLY A 52 12.67 -23.09 11.78
N ILE A 53 11.35 -22.99 11.55
CA ILE A 53 10.80 -22.94 10.19
C ILE A 53 11.17 -21.60 9.56
N ASN A 54 11.93 -21.68 8.48
CA ASN A 54 12.25 -20.54 7.63
C ASN A 54 11.48 -20.68 6.31
N ILE A 55 10.66 -19.68 5.99
CA ILE A 55 9.99 -19.60 4.69
C ILE A 55 10.73 -18.54 3.87
N LEU A 56 11.44 -18.97 2.83
CA LEU A 56 12.30 -18.15 1.94
C LEU A 56 13.52 -17.49 2.61
N PHE A 57 13.31 -16.79 3.73
CA PHE A 57 14.34 -16.09 4.49
C PHE A 57 14.18 -16.37 5.99
N ASP A 58 15.22 -16.05 6.76
CA ASP A 58 15.14 -16.03 8.21
C ASP A 58 14.28 -14.85 8.71
N ARG A 59 13.88 -14.89 9.99
CA ARG A 59 13.01 -13.89 10.60
C ARG A 59 13.61 -12.48 10.60
N HIS A 60 14.93 -12.33 10.75
CA HIS A 60 15.58 -11.02 10.74
C HIS A 60 15.49 -10.41 9.35
N THR A 61 15.79 -11.18 8.30
CA THR A 61 15.64 -10.73 6.91
C THR A 61 14.19 -10.36 6.59
N TRP A 62 13.20 -11.11 7.07
CA TRP A 62 11.79 -10.70 6.98
C TRP A 62 11.51 -9.38 7.71
N GLY A 63 12.17 -9.15 8.85
CA GLY A 63 12.12 -7.89 9.61
C GLY A 63 12.62 -6.72 8.79
N ASP A 64 13.80 -6.86 8.18
CA ASP A 64 14.38 -5.84 7.31
C ASP A 64 13.45 -5.55 6.12
N ILE A 65 12.93 -6.59 5.46
CA ILE A 65 11.97 -6.44 4.36
C ILE A 65 10.75 -5.66 4.82
N HIS A 66 10.17 -5.99 5.97
CA HIS A 66 8.99 -5.31 6.49
C HIS A 66 9.25 -3.83 6.79
N ILE A 67 10.35 -3.53 7.49
CA ILE A 67 10.74 -2.18 7.87
C ILE A 67 10.99 -1.33 6.62
N TRP A 68 11.85 -1.80 5.72
CA TRP A 68 12.24 -1.01 4.54
C TRP A 68 11.09 -0.86 3.54
N ALA A 69 10.27 -1.90 3.35
CA ALA A 69 9.06 -1.77 2.55
C ALA A 69 8.06 -0.78 3.20
N GLY A 70 7.90 -0.80 4.52
CA GLY A 70 7.08 0.16 5.27
C GLY A 70 7.56 1.60 5.12
N VAL A 71 8.87 1.85 5.25
CA VAL A 71 9.49 3.17 5.03
C VAL A 71 9.27 3.65 3.58
N ALA A 72 9.38 2.75 2.60
CA ALA A 72 9.10 3.07 1.21
C ALA A 72 7.62 3.44 1.00
N ILE A 73 6.66 2.69 1.58
CA ILE A 73 5.23 3.02 1.50
C ILE A 73 4.93 4.37 2.15
N LEU A 74 5.49 4.66 3.33
CA LEU A 74 5.31 5.96 3.99
C LEU A 74 5.80 7.12 3.11
N SER A 75 6.97 6.95 2.50
CA SER A 75 7.54 7.92 1.56
C SER A 75 6.65 8.10 0.31
N LEU A 76 6.17 7.00 -0.26
CA LEU A 76 5.28 7.03 -1.43
C LEU A 76 3.91 7.64 -1.08
N ALA A 77 3.38 7.38 0.11
CA ALA A 77 2.13 7.95 0.61
C ALA A 77 2.24 9.48 0.76
N ALA A 78 3.38 9.97 1.26
CA ALA A 78 3.66 11.40 1.35
C ALA A 78 3.67 12.10 -0.03
N ILE A 79 4.02 11.39 -1.10
CA ILE A 79 3.94 11.88 -2.49
C ILE A 79 2.53 11.71 -3.07
N HIS A 80 1.87 10.60 -2.76
CA HIS A 80 0.54 10.26 -3.27
C HIS A 80 -0.53 11.25 -2.80
N ILE A 81 -0.50 11.67 -1.53
CA ILE A 81 -1.50 12.59 -0.96
C ILE A 81 -1.57 13.92 -1.75
N PRO A 82 -0.46 14.64 -2.00
CA PRO A 82 -0.46 15.83 -2.84
C PRO A 82 -1.00 15.61 -4.27
N LEU A 83 -0.67 14.48 -4.90
CA LEU A 83 -1.17 14.15 -6.26
C LEU A 83 -2.71 14.01 -6.30
N HIS A 84 -3.32 13.65 -5.18
CA HIS A 84 -4.75 13.49 -5.01
C HIS A 84 -5.44 14.68 -4.31
N TRP A 85 -4.71 15.76 -4.01
CA TRP A 85 -5.21 16.87 -3.18
C TRP A 85 -6.53 17.48 -3.69
N SER A 86 -6.64 17.73 -5.00
CA SER A 86 -7.85 18.30 -5.59
C SER A 86 -9.08 17.38 -5.42
N TRP A 87 -8.87 16.07 -5.52
CA TRP A 87 -9.91 15.08 -5.25
C TRP A 87 -10.30 15.09 -3.77
N ILE A 88 -9.32 15.13 -2.85
CA ILE A 88 -9.56 15.18 -1.40
C ILE A 88 -10.42 16.41 -1.05
N VAL A 89 -9.99 17.62 -1.44
CA VAL A 89 -10.72 18.86 -1.16
C VAL A 89 -12.14 18.81 -1.73
N THR A 90 -12.30 18.34 -2.97
CA THR A 90 -13.61 18.24 -3.63
C THR A 90 -14.53 17.24 -2.91
N MET A 91 -14.01 16.08 -2.51
CA MET A 91 -14.79 15.07 -1.80
C MET A 91 -15.15 15.52 -0.38
N THR A 92 -14.23 16.17 0.34
CA THR A 92 -14.49 16.74 1.66
C THR A 92 -15.59 17.80 1.60
N ALA A 93 -15.51 18.73 0.65
CA ALA A 93 -16.56 19.74 0.46
C ALA A 93 -17.92 19.11 0.15
N ARG A 94 -17.95 18.05 -0.69
CA ARG A 94 -19.19 17.31 -0.99
C ARG A 94 -19.74 16.56 0.21
N ALA A 95 -18.87 15.96 1.03
CA ALA A 95 -19.26 15.28 2.25
C ALA A 95 -19.87 16.25 3.27
N LEU A 96 -19.26 17.43 3.45
CA LEU A 96 -19.80 18.49 4.32
C LEU A 96 -21.18 18.97 3.83
N LYS A 97 -21.35 19.24 2.53
CA LYS A 97 -22.65 19.61 1.96
C LYS A 97 -23.73 18.53 2.11
N MET A 98 -23.32 17.26 2.21
CA MET A 98 -24.25 16.16 2.49
C MET A 98 -24.73 16.17 3.95
N ILE A 99 -23.86 16.58 4.88
CA ILE A 99 -24.21 16.73 6.30
C ILE A 99 -25.17 17.92 6.49
N THR A 100 -24.99 19.01 5.73
CA THR A 100 -25.89 20.18 5.78
C THR A 100 -27.21 20.00 5.02
N GLY A 101 -27.34 18.92 4.22
CA GLY A 101 -28.56 18.62 3.44
C GLY A 101 -28.57 19.18 2.01
N ASP A 102 -27.54 19.93 1.61
CA ASP A 102 -27.46 20.66 0.34
C ASP A 102 -26.99 19.81 -0.84
N ALA A 103 -26.56 18.56 -0.62
CA ALA A 103 -26.07 17.68 -1.67
C ALA A 103 -26.44 16.21 -1.48
N LYS A 104 -26.77 15.53 -2.59
CA LYS A 104 -27.00 14.07 -2.63
C LYS A 104 -25.87 13.38 -3.41
N MET A 105 -25.22 12.40 -2.77
CA MET A 105 -24.32 11.46 -3.43
C MET A 105 -24.99 10.11 -3.65
N ASN A 106 -24.71 9.46 -4.77
CA ASN A 106 -25.13 8.09 -5.03
C ASN A 106 -24.54 7.14 -3.95
N ARG A 107 -25.29 6.10 -3.56
CA ARG A 107 -24.87 5.08 -2.57
C ARG A 107 -23.48 4.51 -2.83
N TYR A 108 -23.13 4.27 -4.10
CA TYR A 108 -21.82 3.75 -4.48
C TYR A 108 -20.69 4.74 -4.21
N ALA A 109 -20.94 6.03 -4.41
CA ALA A 109 -19.98 7.08 -4.13
C ALA A 109 -19.77 7.26 -2.63
N LYS A 110 -20.83 7.16 -1.83
CA LYS A 110 -20.73 7.17 -0.36
C LYS A 110 -19.94 5.96 0.15
N PHE A 111 -20.22 4.78 -0.39
CA PHE A 111 -19.50 3.56 -0.03
C PHE A 111 -18.01 3.64 -0.36
N ASN A 112 -17.67 4.06 -1.59
CA ASN A 112 -16.27 4.25 -1.99
C ASN A 112 -15.56 5.31 -1.13
N LEU A 113 -16.24 6.40 -0.78
CA LEU A 113 -15.70 7.40 0.13
C LEU A 113 -15.43 6.81 1.53
N GLY A 114 -16.36 6.01 2.06
CA GLY A 114 -16.19 5.31 3.33
C GLY A 114 -15.00 4.35 3.33
N VAL A 115 -14.83 3.56 2.26
CA VAL A 115 -13.65 2.69 2.07
C VAL A 115 -12.36 3.52 2.06
N ASN A 116 -12.32 4.65 1.34
CA ASN A 116 -11.13 5.50 1.28
C ASN A 116 -10.79 6.14 2.64
N ILE A 117 -11.79 6.58 3.40
CA ILE A 117 -11.60 7.11 4.75
C ILE A 117 -11.05 6.02 5.66
N PHE A 118 -11.61 4.81 5.60
CA PHE A 118 -11.18 3.69 6.43
C PHE A 118 -9.74 3.27 6.10
N ILE A 119 -9.36 3.17 4.81
CA ILE A 119 -7.97 2.96 4.39
C ILE A 119 -7.07 4.05 4.93
N GLY A 120 -7.43 5.33 4.76
CA GLY A 120 -6.63 6.46 5.23
C GLY A 120 -6.40 6.43 6.74
N ALA A 121 -7.44 6.14 7.52
CA ALA A 121 -7.35 6.03 8.98
C ALA A 121 -6.49 4.85 9.42
N SER A 122 -6.73 3.65 8.86
CA SER A 122 -5.93 2.45 9.16
C SER A 122 -4.46 2.63 8.76
N ALA A 123 -4.19 3.21 7.60
CA ALA A 123 -2.82 3.50 7.13
C ALA A 123 -2.12 4.53 8.02
N LEU A 124 -2.83 5.56 8.48
CA LEU A 124 -2.26 6.56 9.38
C LEU A 124 -1.91 5.93 10.74
N ILE A 125 -2.80 5.15 11.33
CA ILE A 125 -2.56 4.49 12.62
C ILE A 125 -1.41 3.47 12.51
N SER A 126 -1.43 2.63 11.47
CA SER A 126 -0.37 1.65 11.23
C SER A 126 0.98 2.32 10.94
N GLY A 127 0.98 3.38 10.13
CA GLY A 127 2.18 4.15 9.82
C GLY A 127 2.78 4.86 11.04
N LEU A 128 1.95 5.53 11.85
CA LEU A 128 2.41 6.22 13.06
C LEU A 128 2.93 5.25 14.12
N SER A 129 2.26 4.12 14.34
CA SER A 129 2.75 3.07 15.23
C SER A 129 4.03 2.41 14.71
N GLY A 130 4.18 2.23 13.39
CA GLY A 130 5.43 1.76 12.79
C GLY A 130 6.58 2.74 12.96
N ILE A 131 6.33 4.05 12.78
CA ILE A 131 7.31 5.12 13.06
C ILE A 131 7.70 5.10 14.54
N TYR A 132 6.75 4.89 15.45
CA TYR A 132 7.02 4.77 16.87
C TYR A 132 7.97 3.59 17.17
N PHE A 133 7.71 2.40 16.60
CA PHE A 133 8.61 1.25 16.74
C PHE A 133 10.00 1.47 16.15
N LEU A 134 10.09 2.24 15.07
CA LEU A 134 11.35 2.52 14.41
C LEU A 134 12.22 3.52 15.17
N LEU A 135 11.60 4.52 15.81
CA LEU A 135 12.31 5.68 16.36
C LEU A 135 12.47 5.66 17.88
N VAL A 136 11.61 4.94 18.61
CA VAL A 136 11.64 4.95 20.07
C VAL A 136 12.39 3.72 20.60
N PRO A 137 13.54 3.90 21.28
CA PRO A 137 14.26 2.79 21.90
C PRO A 137 13.36 2.05 22.91
N GLY A 138 13.36 0.72 22.88
CA GLY A 138 12.48 -0.06 23.76
C GLY A 138 11.06 -0.26 23.24
N ALA A 139 10.65 0.41 22.16
CA ALA A 139 9.30 0.27 21.62
C ALA A 139 9.11 -0.96 20.72
N SER A 140 10.16 -1.41 20.03
CA SER A 140 10.07 -2.59 19.16
C SER A 140 10.13 -3.90 19.93
N HIS A 141 9.52 -4.96 19.37
CA HIS A 141 9.50 -6.29 19.98
C HIS A 141 10.86 -6.94 20.13
N GLU A 142 11.77 -6.66 19.20
CA GLU A 142 13.15 -7.17 19.20
C GLU A 142 14.08 -6.34 20.10
N SER A 143 13.59 -5.25 20.72
CA SER A 143 14.40 -4.39 21.58
C SER A 143 14.67 -5.03 22.95
N THR A 144 15.95 -5.05 23.34
CA THR A 144 16.44 -5.45 24.67
C THR A 144 16.29 -4.36 25.72
N ALA A 145 16.05 -3.11 25.31
CA ALA A 145 15.76 -2.02 26.24
C ALA A 145 14.40 -2.21 26.94
N LEU A 146 14.24 -1.58 28.11
CA LEU A 146 13.00 -1.57 28.87
C LEU A 146 11.85 -0.98 28.04
N ASP A 147 10.63 -1.41 28.35
CA ASP A 147 9.42 -0.83 27.76
C ASP A 147 9.37 0.68 28.11
N PRO A 148 9.32 1.58 27.11
CA PRO A 148 9.28 3.02 27.34
C PRO A 148 7.96 3.47 27.97
N LEU A 149 6.89 2.66 27.90
CA LEU A 149 5.57 2.96 28.47
C LEU A 149 5.01 4.32 28.00
N TRP A 150 5.40 4.79 26.81
CA TRP A 150 4.95 6.08 26.29
C TRP A 150 3.53 5.96 25.75
N LEU A 151 2.58 6.64 26.41
CA LEU A 151 1.12 6.56 26.25
C LEU A 151 0.51 5.20 26.59
N PHE A 152 1.10 4.12 26.06
CA PHE A 152 0.67 2.75 26.27
C PHE A 152 1.88 1.83 26.43
N SER A 153 1.64 0.61 26.92
CA SER A 153 2.66 -0.44 26.94
C SER A 153 3.05 -0.89 25.53
N ARG A 154 4.23 -1.51 25.40
CA ARG A 154 4.71 -2.15 24.17
C ARG A 154 3.64 -3.05 23.55
N LEU A 155 3.02 -3.91 24.38
CA LEU A 155 1.95 -4.82 23.94
C LEU A 155 0.75 -4.07 23.33
N THR A 156 0.30 -2.99 23.96
CA THR A 156 -0.85 -2.23 23.45
C THR A 156 -0.50 -1.54 22.13
N TRP A 157 0.70 -0.98 22.00
CA TRP A 157 1.18 -0.45 20.72
C TRP A 157 1.23 -1.52 19.62
N ASP A 158 1.65 -2.73 19.97
CA ASP A 158 1.70 -3.85 19.04
C ASP A 158 0.32 -4.28 18.56
N LEU A 159 -0.67 -4.30 19.47
CA LEU A 159 -2.06 -4.53 19.10
C LEU A 159 -2.59 -3.42 18.18
N ILE A 160 -2.27 -2.16 18.47
CA ILE A 160 -2.65 -1.02 17.62
C ILE A 160 -2.06 -1.17 16.21
N HIS A 161 -0.76 -1.45 16.10
CA HIS A 161 -0.09 -1.62 14.81
C HIS A 161 -0.63 -2.82 14.03
N THR A 162 -0.79 -3.95 14.72
CA THR A 162 -1.28 -5.20 14.14
C THR A 162 -2.70 -5.06 13.60
N TRP A 163 -3.64 -4.61 14.43
CA TRP A 163 -5.04 -4.54 14.02
C TRP A 163 -5.28 -3.43 13.00
N SER A 164 -4.60 -2.29 13.11
CA SER A 164 -4.66 -1.27 12.05
C SER A 164 -4.09 -1.78 10.72
N GLY A 165 -3.01 -2.56 10.74
CA GLY A 165 -2.46 -3.24 9.56
C GLY A 165 -3.42 -4.27 8.96
N VAL A 166 -4.05 -5.12 9.78
CA VAL A 166 -5.06 -6.10 9.32
C VAL A 166 -6.24 -5.40 8.65
N PHE A 167 -6.77 -4.35 9.26
CA PHE A 167 -7.84 -3.56 8.68
C PHE A 167 -7.41 -2.86 7.39
N LEU A 168 -6.19 -2.34 7.34
CA LEU A 168 -5.63 -1.74 6.13
C LEU A 168 -5.56 -2.76 4.98
N VAL A 169 -5.04 -3.96 5.22
CA VAL A 169 -4.92 -5.01 4.20
C VAL A 169 -6.30 -5.43 3.68
N ALA A 170 -7.27 -5.66 4.59
CA ALA A 170 -8.63 -6.02 4.21
C ALA A 170 -9.31 -4.92 3.38
N ALA A 171 -9.22 -3.67 3.82
CA ALA A 171 -9.83 -2.54 3.14
C ALA A 171 -9.16 -2.23 1.80
N ALA A 172 -7.83 -2.29 1.73
CA ALA A 172 -7.07 -2.12 0.50
C ALA A 172 -7.44 -3.19 -0.54
N THR A 173 -7.61 -4.45 -0.13
CA THR A 173 -8.06 -5.53 -1.00
C THR A 173 -9.43 -5.23 -1.61
N LEU A 174 -10.39 -4.78 -0.78
CA LEU A 174 -11.71 -4.36 -1.25
C LEU A 174 -11.62 -3.16 -2.20
N HIS A 175 -10.79 -2.16 -1.89
CA HIS A 175 -10.59 -0.99 -2.75
C HIS A 175 -10.01 -1.38 -4.12
N ILE A 176 -9.00 -2.25 -4.16
CA ILE A 176 -8.45 -2.77 -5.41
C ILE A 176 -9.52 -3.49 -6.22
N TYR A 177 -10.36 -4.30 -5.56
CA TYR A 177 -11.47 -4.98 -6.22
C TYR A 177 -12.46 -3.99 -6.86
N ILE A 178 -12.84 -2.92 -6.15
CA ILE A 178 -13.73 -1.87 -6.66
C ILE A 178 -13.13 -1.18 -7.90
N HIS A 179 -11.81 -0.92 -7.89
CA HIS A 179 -11.12 -0.18 -8.95
C HIS A 179 -10.48 -1.06 -10.03
N TRP A 180 -10.63 -2.38 -9.96
CA TRP A 180 -9.97 -3.34 -10.85
C TRP A 180 -10.21 -3.04 -12.34
N LYS A 181 -11.45 -2.68 -12.70
CA LYS A 181 -11.80 -2.33 -14.09
C LYS A 181 -11.01 -1.14 -14.61
N TRP A 182 -10.74 -0.15 -13.77
CA TRP A 182 -9.94 1.02 -14.16
C TRP A 182 -8.47 0.63 -14.36
N ALA A 183 -7.88 -0.12 -13.43
CA ALA A 183 -6.49 -0.57 -13.53
C ALA A 183 -6.25 -1.40 -14.81
N PHE A 184 -7.16 -2.34 -15.11
CA PHE A 184 -7.10 -3.13 -16.33
C PHE A 184 -7.24 -2.27 -17.60
N LYS A 185 -8.13 -1.27 -17.58
CA LYS A 185 -8.33 -0.35 -18.71
C LYS A 185 -7.06 0.45 -19.01
N ILE A 186 -6.36 0.97 -18.01
CA ILE A 186 -5.11 1.72 -18.20
C ILE A 186 -4.00 0.79 -18.72
N THR A 187 -3.85 -0.38 -18.11
CA THR A 187 -2.89 -1.42 -18.55
C THR A 187 -3.09 -1.79 -20.02
N ARG A 188 -4.35 -2.01 -20.44
CA ARG A 188 -4.68 -2.32 -21.85
C ARG A 188 -4.31 -1.19 -22.82
N LYS A 189 -4.38 0.08 -22.41
CA LYS A 189 -3.96 1.20 -23.26
C LYS A 189 -2.46 1.18 -23.50
N TYR A 190 -1.67 0.96 -22.45
CA TYR A 190 -0.22 0.82 -22.57
C TYR A 190 0.17 -0.40 -23.40
N TRP A 191 -0.47 -1.55 -23.18
CA TRP A 191 -0.25 -2.76 -23.96
C TRP A 191 -0.50 -2.55 -25.46
N ARG A 192 -1.62 -1.89 -25.82
CA ARG A 192 -1.93 -1.58 -27.22
C ARG A 192 -0.93 -0.61 -27.85
N ALA A 193 -0.45 0.36 -27.08
CA ALA A 193 0.57 1.29 -27.54
C ALA A 193 1.91 0.58 -27.78
N LEU A 194 2.32 -0.30 -26.85
CA LEU A 194 3.50 -1.15 -26.98
C LEU A 194 3.40 -2.04 -28.23
N LYS A 195 2.26 -2.72 -28.42
CA LYS A 195 2.03 -3.57 -29.60
C LYS A 195 2.17 -2.79 -30.92
N ARG A 196 1.65 -1.57 -30.99
CA ARG A 196 1.78 -0.68 -32.16
C ARG A 196 3.23 -0.27 -32.42
N SER A 197 3.97 0.04 -31.36
CA SER A 197 5.39 0.40 -31.47
C SER A 197 6.24 -0.76 -31.99
N LEU A 198 5.95 -1.98 -31.54
CA LEU A 198 6.66 -3.18 -31.99
C LEU A 198 6.33 -3.52 -33.45
N SER A 199 5.06 -3.35 -33.87
CA SER A 199 4.68 -3.57 -35.28
C SER A 199 5.26 -2.52 -36.22
N SER A 200 5.32 -1.24 -35.84
CA SER A 200 5.93 -0.20 -36.68
C SER A 200 7.45 -0.36 -36.83
N GLY A 201 8.13 -0.98 -35.85
CA GLY A 201 9.56 -1.25 -35.92
C GLY A 201 9.93 -2.42 -36.85
N THR A 202 8.97 -3.25 -37.24
CA THR A 202 9.19 -4.39 -38.15
C THR A 202 8.95 -4.03 -39.62
N ASP A 203 8.17 -2.98 -39.92
CA ASP A 203 7.91 -2.48 -41.29
C ASP A 203 9.03 -1.56 -41.85
N HIS A 204 10.17 -1.41 -41.14
CA HIS A 204 11.30 -0.56 -41.56
C HIS A 204 12.58 -1.35 -41.87
N GLN A 205 12.49 -2.62 -42.30
CA GLN A 205 13.59 -3.21 -43.05
C GLN A 205 13.69 -2.53 -44.42
N PRO A 206 14.82 -1.87 -44.78
CA PRO A 206 14.98 -1.32 -46.11
C PRO A 206 14.93 -2.47 -47.11
N SER A 207 14.06 -2.37 -48.12
CA SER A 207 14.11 -3.26 -49.27
C SER A 207 15.51 -3.13 -49.88
N VAL A 208 16.30 -4.20 -49.76
CA VAL A 208 17.56 -4.35 -50.50
C VAL A 208 17.17 -4.34 -51.97
N VAL A 209 17.36 -3.19 -52.61
CA VAL A 209 17.23 -3.03 -54.06
C VAL A 209 18.31 -3.90 -54.69
N ARG A 210 17.88 -4.91 -55.46
CA ARG A 210 18.74 -5.74 -56.30
C ARG A 210 19.26 -4.94 -57.48
#